data_AF-A0A2V9UD65-F1
#
_entry.id   AF-A0A2V9UD65-F1
#
_cell.length_a   1.000
_cell.length_b   1.000
_cell.length_c   1.000
_cell.angle_alpha   90.00
_cell.angle_beta   90.00
_cell.angle_gamma   90.00
#
_symmetry.space_group_name_H-M   'P 1'
#
loop_
_entity.id
_entity.type
_entity.pdbx_description
1 polymer ?
#
loop_
_entity_poly.entity_id
_entity_poly.type
_entity_poly.pdbx_seq_one_letter_code
_entity_poly.pdbx_strand_id
1 'polypeptide(L)'
;MDYSLGGRPGTLGRVCRALADHKVSIVAFQSIPLGGNSLVRFVVDHPEAGKEALDNEGLSYIETEVAQVRLPHRPGELARAASRLGDADININMPTAG
;
A
#
# COMPACT_ATOMS: atom_id res chain seq x y z
N MET A 1 3.04 3.87 -0.76
CA MET A 1 3.99 4.32 0.28
C MET A 1 4.18 3.22 1.31
N ASP A 2 5.41 2.97 1.72
CA ASP A 2 5.77 2.02 2.77
C ASP A 2 6.20 2.74 4.05
N TYR A 3 5.65 2.36 5.20
CA TYR A 3 5.87 2.99 6.50
C TYR A 3 6.08 1.93 7.60
N SER A 4 7.03 2.14 8.52
CA SER A 4 7.26 1.24 9.67
C SER A 4 6.44 1.69 10.88
N LEU A 5 5.39 0.95 11.23
CA LEU A 5 4.67 1.15 12.49
C LEU A 5 5.45 0.48 13.62
N GLY A 6 5.98 1.29 14.54
CA GLY A 6 6.36 0.78 15.87
C GLY A 6 5.14 0.11 16.50
N GLY A 7 5.30 -1.08 17.08
CA GLY A 7 4.22 -1.94 17.61
C GLY A 7 3.38 -1.38 18.77
N ARG A 8 3.08 -0.08 18.79
CA ARG A 8 2.21 0.58 19.75
C ARG A 8 0.76 0.59 19.24
N PRO A 9 -0.21 0.14 20.05
CA PRO A 9 -1.62 0.25 19.72
C PRO A 9 -2.01 1.69 19.31
N GLY A 10 -2.89 1.80 18.31
CA GLY A 10 -3.40 3.09 17.83
C GLY A 10 -2.59 3.77 16.73
N THR A 11 -1.33 3.37 16.49
CA THR A 11 -0.49 4.01 15.46
C THR A 11 -1.11 3.94 14.06
N LEU A 12 -1.64 2.79 13.66
CA LEU A 12 -2.34 2.65 12.38
C LEU A 12 -3.56 3.59 12.27
N GLY A 13 -4.34 3.71 13.35
CA GLY A 13 -5.51 4.58 13.39
C GLY A 13 -5.14 6.06 13.23
N ARG A 14 -4.04 6.50 13.86
CA ARG A 14 -3.49 7.85 13.71
C ARG A 14 -3.11 8.14 12.26
N VAL A 15 -2.43 7.21 11.59
CA VAL A 15 -2.05 7.36 10.17
C VAL A 15 -3.29 7.45 9.27
N CYS A 16 -4.24 6.52 9.43
CA CYS A 16 -5.48 6.55 8.64
C CYS A 16 -6.26 7.85 8.87
N ARG A 17 -6.25 8.37 10.09
CA ARG A 17 -6.90 9.64 10.42
C ARG A 17 -6.22 10.83 9.75
N ALA A 18 -4.90 10.91 9.79
CA ALA A 18 -4.14 11.97 9.14
C ALA A 18 -4.40 12.02 7.63
N LEU A 19 -4.43 10.86 6.97
CA LEU A 19 -4.80 10.75 5.54
C LEU A 19 -6.23 11.26 5.30
N ALA A 20 -7.19 10.84 6.13
CA ALA A 20 -8.58 11.27 5.99
C ALA A 20 -8.77 12.79 6.22
N ASP A 21 -8.07 13.37 7.18
CA ASP A 21 -8.11 14.82 7.46
C ASP A 21 -7.54 15.64 6.28
N HIS A 22 -6.65 15.05 5.47
CA HIS A 22 -6.17 15.62 4.20
C HIS A 22 -7.02 15.21 2.98
N LYS A 23 -8.19 14.60 3.19
CA LYS A 23 -9.10 14.12 2.13
C LYS A 23 -8.47 13.10 1.17
N VAL A 24 -7.54 12.30 1.68
CA VAL A 24 -6.88 11.23 0.93
C VAL A 24 -7.60 9.91 1.21
N SER A 25 -8.04 9.23 0.15
CA SER A 25 -8.69 7.93 0.25
C SER A 25 -7.69 6.80 0.10
N ILE A 26 -7.80 5.77 0.93
CA ILE A 26 -6.99 4.55 0.83
C ILE A 26 -7.67 3.62 -0.19
N VAL A 27 -6.96 3.34 -1.28
CA VAL A 27 -7.39 2.45 -2.37
C VAL A 27 -7.05 1.00 -2.05
N ALA A 28 -5.87 0.75 -1.47
CA ALA A 28 -5.46 -0.57 -1.02
C ALA A 28 -4.50 -0.45 0.17
N PHE A 29 -4.48 -1.49 0.99
CA PHE A 29 -3.68 -1.55 2.21
C PHE A 29 -3.06 -2.94 2.37
N GLN A 30 -1.81 -2.98 2.84
CA GLN A 30 -1.15 -4.21 3.24
C GLN A 30 -0.34 -3.97 4.51
N SER A 31 -0.37 -4.92 5.44
CA SER A 31 0.51 -4.93 6.61
C SER A 31 1.33 -6.21 6.60
N ILE A 32 2.63 -6.06 6.81
CA ILE A 32 3.62 -7.13 6.86
C ILE A 32 4.23 -7.11 8.26
N PRO A 33 3.95 -8.12 9.10
CA PRO A 33 4.58 -8.23 10.41
C PRO A 33 6.10 -8.40 10.27
N LEU A 34 6.86 -7.61 11.03
CA LEU A 34 8.33 -7.64 11.05
C LEU A 34 8.83 -7.58 12.49
N GLY A 35 9.08 -8.73 13.11
CA GLY A 35 9.84 -8.84 14.37
C GLY A 35 9.42 -7.86 15.47
N GLY A 36 8.12 -7.81 15.82
CA GLY A 36 7.57 -6.91 16.85
C GLY A 36 7.10 -5.54 16.34
N ASN A 37 7.39 -5.22 15.08
CA ASN A 37 6.85 -4.08 14.35
C ASN A 37 6.02 -4.56 13.14
N SER A 38 5.49 -3.63 12.36
CA SER A 38 4.89 -3.94 11.06
C SER A 38 5.30 -2.92 10.01
N LEU A 39 5.65 -3.40 8.82
CA LEU A 39 5.71 -2.56 7.63
C LEU A 39 4.30 -2.45 7.07
N VAL A 40 3.85 -1.23 6.84
CA VAL A 40 2.54 -0.95 6.27
C VAL A 40 2.70 -0.26 4.93
N ARG A 41 1.97 -0.76 3.93
CA ARG A 41 1.86 -0.18 2.61
C ARG A 41 0.46 0.39 2.41
N PHE A 42 0.40 1.64 1.95
CA PHE A 42 -0.82 2.26 1.46
C PHE A 42 -0.70 2.56 -0.03
N VAL A 43 -1.76 2.24 -0.78
CA VAL A 43 -2.06 2.81 -2.09
C VAL A 43 -3.16 3.84 -1.87
N VAL A 44 -2.93 5.07 -2.30
CA VAL A 44 -3.86 6.20 -2.10
C VAL A 44 -4.25 6.82 -3.43
N ASP A 45 -5.38 7.52 -3.46
CA ASP A 45 -5.89 8.19 -4.66
C ASP A 45 -5.11 9.46 -5.04
N HIS A 46 -4.62 10.21 -4.05
CA HIS A 46 -3.84 11.43 -4.24
C HIS A 46 -2.48 11.32 -3.53
N PRO A 47 -1.43 10.78 -4.18
CA PRO A 47 -0.12 10.54 -3.57
C PRO A 47 0.52 11.80 -2.97
N GLU A 48 0.46 12.94 -3.65
CA GLU A 48 1.06 14.19 -3.14
C GLU A 48 0.42 14.65 -1.81
N ALA A 49 -0.91 14.66 -1.73
CA ALA A 49 -1.62 14.98 -0.49
C ALA A 49 -1.37 13.92 0.60
N GLY A 50 -1.20 12.65 0.20
CA GLY A 50 -0.82 11.58 1.12
C GLY A 50 0.56 11.80 1.74
N LYS A 51 1.53 12.26 0.95
CA LYS A 51 2.88 12.60 1.42
C LYS A 51 2.83 13.72 2.45
N GLU A 52 2.14 14.81 2.10
CA GLU A 52 1.95 15.94 2.99
C GLU A 52 1.32 15.52 4.34
N ALA A 53 0.30 14.66 4.30
CA ALA A 53 -0.32 14.12 5.50
C ALA A 53 0.65 13.33 6.38
N LEU A 54 1.51 12.49 5.79
CA LEU A 54 2.49 11.71 6.53
C LEU A 54 3.64 12.58 7.05
N ASP A 55 4.09 13.56 6.27
CA ASP A 55 5.12 14.52 6.66
C ASP A 55 4.66 15.37 7.87
N ASN A 56 3.41 15.83 7.87
CA ASN A 56 2.80 16.58 8.98
C ASN A 56 2.74 15.77 10.28
N GLU A 57 2.66 14.45 10.20
CA GLU A 57 2.68 13.55 11.35
C GLU A 57 4.10 13.17 11.80
N GLY A 58 5.13 13.61 11.06
CA GLY A 58 6.54 13.30 11.31
C GLY A 58 6.91 11.85 10.99
N LEU A 59 6.25 11.26 9.99
CA LEU A 59 6.37 9.83 9.65
C LEU A 59 7.32 9.62 8.47
N SER A 60 8.38 8.83 8.65
CA SER A 60 9.28 8.42 7.56
C SER A 60 8.67 7.34 6.66
N TYR A 61 8.55 7.59 5.36
CA TYR A 61 8.03 6.64 4.38
C TYR A 61 8.95 6.45 3.16
N ILE A 62 8.70 5.39 2.40
CA ILE A 62 9.28 5.16 1.07
C ILE A 62 8.16 5.24 0.03
N GLU A 63 8.40 5.99 -1.05
CA GLU A 63 7.51 6.02 -2.21
C GLU A 63 7.85 4.87 -3.17
N THR A 64 6.82 4.29 -3.79
CA THR A 64 6.99 3.20 -4.76
C THR A 64 5.89 3.30 -5.80
N GLU A 65 6.27 3.30 -7.08
CA GLU A 65 5.31 3.21 -8.17
C GLU A 65 4.68 1.81 -8.21
N VAL A 66 3.37 1.76 -8.42
CA VAL A 66 2.60 0.50 -8.49
C VAL A 66 1.74 0.49 -9.75
N ALA A 67 1.68 -0.67 -10.40
CA ALA A 67 0.73 -0.92 -11.47
C ALA A 67 -0.58 -1.48 -10.91
N GLN A 68 -1.71 -0.83 -11.19
CA GLN A 68 -3.03 -1.32 -10.80
C GLN A 68 -3.72 -1.97 -12.00
N VAL A 69 -4.20 -3.20 -11.83
CA VAL A 69 -4.99 -3.92 -12.83
C VAL A 69 -6.30 -4.42 -12.22
N ARG A 70 -7.40 -4.29 -12.96
CA ARG A 70 -8.69 -4.88 -12.59
C ARG A 70 -8.83 -6.23 -13.26
N LEU A 71 -9.07 -7.27 -12.47
CA LEU A 71 -9.25 -8.64 -12.94
C LEU A 71 -10.72 -9.06 -12.79
N PRO A 72 -11.28 -9.86 -13.72
CA PRO A 72 -12.58 -10.47 -13.50
C PRO A 72 -12.59 -11.34 -12.25
N HIS A 73 -13.69 -11.30 -11.49
CA HIS A 73 -13.82 -12.10 -10.27
C HIS A 73 -14.21 -13.54 -10.59
N ARG A 74 -13.23 -14.33 -11.05
CA ARG A 74 -13.37 -15.77 -11.30
C ARG A 74 -12.05 -16.52 -11.12
N PRO A 75 -12.09 -17.83 -10.81
CA PRO A 75 -10.88 -18.64 -10.68
C PRO A 75 -9.94 -18.53 -11.90
N GLY A 76 -8.63 -18.41 -11.65
CA GLY A 76 -7.60 -18.42 -12.67
C GLY A 76 -7.22 -17.06 -13.29
N GLU A 77 -7.97 -15.98 -13.06
CA GLU A 77 -7.63 -14.68 -13.67
C GLU A 77 -6.31 -14.10 -13.16
N LEU A 78 -6.01 -14.25 -11.87
CA LEU A 78 -4.72 -13.84 -11.34
C LEU A 78 -3.58 -14.70 -11.92
N ALA A 79 -3.79 -16.01 -12.07
CA ALA A 79 -2.81 -16.89 -12.69
C ALA A 79 -2.54 -16.47 -14.15
N ARG A 80 -3.60 -16.20 -14.93
CA ARG A 80 -3.47 -15.68 -16.31
C ARG A 80 -2.69 -14.37 -16.36
N ALA A 81 -2.99 -13.43 -15.46
CA ALA A 81 -2.29 -12.14 -15.41
C ALA A 81 -0.82 -12.30 -15.02
N ALA A 82 -0.54 -13.09 -13.98
CA ALA A 82 0.82 -13.35 -13.51
C ALA A 82 1.68 -14.07 -14.56
N SER A 83 1.12 -15.07 -15.26
CA SER A 83 1.82 -15.75 -16.36
C SER A 83 2.20 -14.77 -17.48
N ARG A 84 1.27 -13.90 -17.91
CA ARG A 84 1.56 -12.90 -18.96
C ARG A 84 2.65 -11.89 -18.57
N LEU A 85 2.74 -11.54 -17.29
CA LEU A 85 3.81 -10.68 -16.78
C LEU A 85 5.15 -11.44 -16.77
N GLY A 86 5.14 -12.71 -16.33
CA GLY A 86 6.31 -13.58 -16.39
C GLY A 86 6.83 -13.82 -17.82
N ASP A 87 5.93 -14.04 -18.78
CA ASP A 87 6.26 -14.20 -20.21
C ASP A 87 6.91 -12.93 -20.80
N ALA A 88 6.69 -11.77 -20.16
CA ALA A 88 7.26 -10.47 -20.54
C ALA A 88 8.49 -10.07 -19.70
N ASP A 89 9.01 -10.97 -18.86
CA ASP A 89 10.11 -10.72 -17.92
C ASP A 89 9.81 -9.59 -16.90
N ILE A 90 8.54 -9.45 -16.51
CA ILE A 90 8.08 -8.48 -15.52
C ILE A 90 7.80 -9.20 -14.21
N ASN A 91 8.61 -8.92 -13.18
CA ASN A 91 8.44 -9.51 -11.86
C ASN A 91 7.31 -8.83 -11.04
N ILE A 92 6.61 -9.60 -10.22
CA ILE A 92 5.63 -9.11 -9.25
C ILE A 92 6.28 -9.09 -7.87
N ASN A 93 6.75 -7.93 -7.42
CA ASN A 93 7.53 -7.83 -6.18
C ASN A 93 6.69 -7.94 -4.91
N MET A 94 5.60 -7.18 -4.81
CA MET A 94 4.73 -7.13 -3.63
C MET A 94 3.28 -6.98 -4.09
N PRO A 95 2.58 -8.08 -4.39
CA PRO A 95 1.19 -8.02 -4.81
C PRO A 95 0.31 -7.59 -3.63
N THR A 96 -0.50 -6.56 -3.86
CA THR A 96 -1.54 -6.13 -2.92
C THR A 96 -2.90 -6.27 -3.61
N ALA A 97 -3.88 -6.87 -2.94
CA ALA A 97 -5.26 -6.96 -3.41
C ALA A 97 -6.14 -6.05 -2.56
N GLY A 98 -7.11 -5.39 -3.20
CA GLY A 98 -8.09 -4.49 -2.58
C GLY A 98 -9.37 -4.46 -3.39
#